data_AF-A0A0E3BGP9-F1
#
_entry.id   AF-A0A0E3BGP9-F1
#
_cell.length_a   1.000
_cell.length_b   1.000
_cell.length_c   1.000
_cell.angle_alpha   90.00
_cell.angle_beta   90.00
_cell.angle_gamma   90.00
#
_symmetry.space_group_name_H-M   'P 1'
#
loop_
_entity.id
_entity.type
_entity.pdbx_description
1 polymer ?
#
loop_
_entity_poly.entity_id
_entity_poly.type
_entity_poly.pdbx_seq_one_letter_code
_entity_poly.pdbx_strand_id
1 'polypeptide(L)'
;MQSKLWRLAASVIVVTGLTACSSLSGMTDKVSQTWDKTWTGLTGKKQAQAQTEVRQAGPAAAGLKPSEESGRWQGLYSLDGETARFQECESGQIIGVLPEGDSVLLEQAYLNTRSSATVAMLAEVQGRVVERAVADPVLARQGRKMLALRVERFVALSSQAACRNAKANW
;
A
#
# COMPACT_ATOMS: atom_id res chain seq x y z
N MET A 1 8.82 45.06 -24.53
CA MET A 1 9.17 44.14 -25.64
C MET A 1 10.69 44.11 -25.79
N GLN A 2 11.35 43.07 -25.27
CA GLN A 2 12.75 42.77 -25.56
C GLN A 2 12.94 41.25 -25.36
N SER A 3 13.59 40.64 -26.34
CA SER A 3 13.62 39.22 -26.65
C SER A 3 15.03 38.65 -26.54
N LYS A 4 15.12 37.31 -26.38
CA LYS A 4 16.30 36.42 -26.61
C LYS A 4 17.28 36.36 -25.42
N LEU A 5 17.92 35.25 -25.04
CA LEU A 5 18.35 34.02 -25.73
C LEU A 5 18.42 32.84 -24.73
N TRP A 6 18.30 31.63 -25.27
CA TRP A 6 18.55 30.32 -24.65
C TRP A 6 19.99 30.11 -24.17
N ARG A 7 20.16 29.32 -23.09
CA ARG A 7 21.33 28.45 -22.87
C ARG A 7 20.89 27.13 -22.24
N LEU A 8 20.83 26.09 -23.08
CA LEU A 8 20.85 24.68 -22.69
C LEU A 8 22.23 24.36 -22.10
N ALA A 9 22.28 23.71 -20.94
CA ALA A 9 23.49 23.09 -20.44
C ALA A 9 23.26 21.58 -20.36
N ALA A 10 23.81 20.89 -21.36
CA ALA A 10 23.96 19.44 -21.39
C ALA A 10 25.16 19.06 -20.52
N SER A 11 24.96 18.23 -19.50
CA SER A 11 26.06 17.61 -18.77
C SER A 11 26.37 16.26 -19.38
N VAL A 12 27.59 16.16 -19.91
CA VAL A 12 28.17 15.01 -20.60
C VAL A 12 28.52 13.92 -19.59
N ILE A 13 28.05 12.69 -19.85
CA ILE A 13 28.47 11.48 -19.15
C ILE A 13 29.84 11.08 -19.69
N VAL A 14 30.85 11.02 -18.83
CA VAL A 14 32.16 10.42 -19.16
C VAL A 14 32.15 8.97 -18.68
N VAL A 15 32.01 8.04 -19.62
CA VAL A 15 32.26 6.61 -19.43
C VAL A 15 33.73 6.35 -19.77
N THR A 16 34.52 5.93 -18.79
CA THR A 16 35.81 5.29 -19.01
C THR A 16 35.66 3.77 -18.80
N GLY A 17 35.55 3.03 -19.90
CA GLY A 17 36.05 1.64 -19.99
C GLY A 17 37.58 1.67 -20.15
N LEU A 18 38.36 0.60 -20.14
CA LEU A 18 38.26 -0.88 -20.17
C LEU A 18 39.51 -1.37 -19.36
N THR A 19 39.78 -2.62 -18.97
CA THR A 19 39.79 -3.93 -19.64
C THR A 19 40.39 -4.92 -18.62
N ALA A 20 39.90 -6.16 -18.53
CA ALA A 20 40.75 -7.37 -18.63
C ALA A 20 39.91 -8.66 -18.53
N CYS A 21 40.12 -9.53 -19.50
CA CYS A 21 39.42 -10.79 -19.78
C CYS A 21 39.78 -11.91 -18.80
N SER A 22 38.84 -12.83 -18.56
CA SER A 22 39.12 -14.27 -18.45
C SER A 22 37.82 -15.05 -18.70
N SER A 23 37.82 -15.80 -19.78
CA SER A 23 36.81 -16.79 -20.17
C SER A 23 36.83 -18.00 -19.23
N LEU A 24 35.65 -18.44 -18.78
CA LEU A 24 35.41 -19.83 -18.36
C LEU A 24 33.95 -20.19 -18.67
N SER A 25 33.78 -20.95 -19.75
CA SER A 25 32.56 -21.69 -20.04
C SER A 25 32.36 -22.78 -19.00
N GLY A 26 31.12 -22.93 -18.52
CA GLY A 26 30.64 -24.13 -17.84
C GLY A 26 30.56 -24.05 -16.33
N MET A 27 29.43 -23.57 -15.79
CA MET A 27 28.95 -23.94 -14.45
C MET A 27 27.49 -23.53 -14.20
N THR A 28 26.59 -23.80 -15.14
CA THR A 28 25.15 -23.48 -14.96
C THR A 28 24.35 -24.56 -14.23
N ASP A 29 24.99 -25.65 -13.76
CA ASP A 29 24.29 -26.78 -13.11
C ASP A 29 24.59 -26.94 -11.61
N LYS A 30 25.45 -26.11 -10.99
CA LYS A 30 25.91 -26.34 -9.60
C LYS A 30 25.37 -25.38 -8.53
N VAL A 31 24.62 -24.33 -8.88
CA VAL A 31 24.07 -23.40 -7.88
C VAL A 31 22.74 -23.89 -7.30
N SER A 32 21.99 -24.72 -8.03
CA SER A 32 20.71 -25.27 -7.56
C SER A 32 20.85 -26.40 -6.52
N GLN A 33 22.05 -26.95 -6.30
CA GLN A 33 22.23 -28.12 -5.42
C GLN A 33 22.86 -27.82 -4.06
N THR A 34 23.22 -26.56 -3.75
CA THR A 34 23.86 -26.20 -2.47
C THR A 34 22.87 -25.72 -1.41
N TRP A 35 21.65 -25.31 -1.79
CA TRP A 35 20.62 -24.95 -0.81
C TRP A 35 19.96 -26.16 -0.15
N ASP A 36 19.77 -27.28 -0.85
CA ASP A 36 19.11 -28.47 -0.29
C ASP A 36 19.96 -29.27 0.70
N LYS A 37 21.29 -29.10 0.71
CA LYS A 37 22.19 -29.92 1.55
C LYS A 37 22.49 -29.36 2.94
N THR A 38 22.02 -28.15 3.27
CA THR A 38 22.26 -27.57 4.61
C THR A 38 21.14 -27.89 5.61
N TRP A 39 20.00 -28.41 5.15
CA TRP A 39 18.82 -28.63 6.00
C TRP A 39 18.66 -30.04 6.59
N THR A 40 19.45 -31.02 6.15
CA THR A 40 19.33 -32.42 6.61
C THR A 40 20.29 -32.81 7.75
N GLY A 41 21.08 -31.87 8.27
CA GLY A 41 22.15 -32.16 9.25
C GLY A 41 21.91 -31.79 10.71
N LEU A 42 20.76 -31.21 11.10
CA LEU A 42 20.54 -30.71 12.48
C LEU A 42 19.27 -31.27 13.14
N THR A 43 18.99 -32.56 12.93
CA THR A 43 18.12 -33.32 13.85
C THR A 43 18.92 -33.69 15.10
N GLY A 44 19.01 -32.75 16.05
CA GLY A 44 19.67 -33.04 17.32
C GLY A 44 19.60 -31.91 18.34
N LYS A 45 18.71 -32.09 19.33
CA LYS A 45 18.60 -31.36 20.61
C LYS A 45 17.82 -30.02 20.62
N LYS A 46 16.53 -30.17 20.93
CA LYS A 46 15.79 -29.46 21.99
C LYS A 46 16.39 -28.11 22.45
N GLN A 47 15.90 -27.01 21.88
CA GLN A 47 15.71 -25.75 22.60
C GLN A 47 14.37 -25.14 22.21
N ALA A 48 13.57 -24.87 23.24
CA ALA A 48 12.35 -24.12 23.15
C ALA A 48 12.69 -22.69 22.72
N GLN A 49 12.35 -22.35 21.48
CA GLN A 49 12.19 -20.97 21.05
C GLN A 49 10.72 -20.78 20.73
N ALA A 50 10.10 -19.88 21.48
CA ALA A 50 8.77 -19.37 21.24
C ALA A 50 8.72 -18.86 19.79
N GLN A 51 8.18 -19.72 18.92
CA GLN A 51 7.67 -19.30 17.64
C GLN A 51 6.55 -18.33 17.97
N THR A 52 6.82 -17.04 17.77
CA THR A 52 5.73 -16.10 17.51
C THR A 52 5.14 -16.59 16.21
N GLU A 53 4.14 -17.44 16.37
CA GLU A 53 3.24 -17.93 15.35
C GLU A 53 2.89 -16.72 14.48
N VAL A 54 3.40 -16.71 13.25
CA VAL A 54 2.80 -15.94 12.18
C VAL A 54 1.40 -16.52 12.11
N ARG A 55 0.49 -15.88 12.86
CA ARG A 55 -0.92 -16.21 12.96
C ARG A 55 -1.37 -16.33 11.51
N GLN A 56 -1.55 -17.58 11.07
CA GLN A 56 -2.12 -17.89 9.77
C GLN A 56 -3.33 -16.98 9.67
N ALA A 57 -3.32 -16.14 8.64
CA ALA A 57 -4.39 -15.22 8.36
C ALA A 57 -5.69 -15.98 8.57
N GLY A 58 -6.46 -15.51 9.57
CA GLY A 58 -7.81 -16.01 9.79
C GLY A 58 -8.58 -15.97 8.47
N PRO A 59 -9.73 -16.67 8.38
CA PRO A 59 -10.49 -16.81 7.13
C PRO A 59 -10.50 -15.48 6.40
N ALA A 60 -9.89 -15.45 5.21
CA ALA A 60 -9.64 -14.24 4.45
C ALA A 60 -10.90 -13.38 4.55
N ALA A 61 -10.80 -12.27 5.28
CA ALA A 61 -11.94 -11.41 5.53
C ALA A 61 -12.52 -11.09 4.16
N ALA A 62 -13.82 -11.36 3.99
CA ALA A 62 -14.49 -11.20 2.71
C ALA A 62 -14.18 -9.78 2.22
N GLY A 63 -13.47 -9.67 1.09
CA GLY A 63 -13.04 -8.39 0.57
C GLY A 63 -14.22 -7.44 0.40
N LEU A 64 -13.96 -6.15 0.49
CA LEU A 64 -14.95 -5.11 0.28
C LEU A 64 -15.63 -5.32 -1.07
N LYS A 65 -16.95 -5.25 -1.05
CA LYS A 65 -17.78 -5.29 -2.25
C LYS A 65 -18.32 -3.90 -2.54
N PRO A 66 -18.57 -3.57 -3.82
CA PRO A 66 -19.33 -2.39 -4.16
C PRO A 66 -20.69 -2.40 -3.45
N SER A 67 -21.14 -1.23 -3.04
CA SER A 67 -22.42 -1.02 -2.35
C SER A 67 -23.18 0.13 -3.00
N GLU A 68 -24.45 -0.10 -3.27
CA GLU A 68 -25.41 0.94 -3.66
C GLU A 68 -25.83 1.79 -2.45
N GLU A 69 -25.89 1.17 -1.27
CA GLU A 69 -26.34 1.82 -0.04
C GLU A 69 -25.18 2.42 0.75
N SER A 70 -25.49 3.49 1.49
CA SER A 70 -24.56 4.13 2.41
C SER A 70 -24.41 3.32 3.69
N GLY A 71 -23.20 2.84 3.95
CA GLY A 71 -22.83 2.14 5.17
C GLY A 71 -21.97 3.00 6.09
N ARG A 72 -21.86 2.60 7.36
CA ARG A 72 -20.87 3.16 8.28
C ARG A 72 -19.57 2.37 8.12
N TRP A 73 -18.48 3.10 7.90
CA TRP A 73 -17.14 2.55 7.72
C TRP A 73 -16.20 3.08 8.78
N GLN A 74 -15.38 2.20 9.32
CA GLN A 74 -14.29 2.54 10.23
C GLN A 74 -12.98 2.02 9.64
N GLY A 75 -11.97 2.88 9.61
CA GLY A 75 -10.72 2.56 8.93
C GLY A 75 -9.61 3.54 9.23
N LEU A 76 -8.40 3.19 8.83
CA LEU A 76 -7.26 4.09 8.88
C LEU A 76 -7.22 4.92 7.61
N TYR A 77 -7.40 6.22 7.76
CA TYR A 77 -7.26 7.22 6.70
C TYR A 77 -5.83 7.75 6.64
N SER A 78 -5.31 7.92 5.43
CA SER A 78 -4.01 8.55 5.17
C SER A 78 -4.03 9.30 3.85
N LEU A 79 -3.18 10.33 3.74
CA LEU A 79 -3.04 11.13 2.53
C LEU A 79 -1.60 11.06 2.04
N ASP A 80 -1.42 10.64 0.79
CA ASP A 80 -0.12 10.52 0.11
C ASP A 80 -0.12 11.43 -1.13
N GLY A 81 0.47 12.62 -1.00
CA GLY A 81 0.31 13.69 -1.98
C GLY A 81 -1.16 14.12 -2.10
N GLU A 82 -1.75 13.93 -3.28
CA GLU A 82 -3.17 14.20 -3.56
C GLU A 82 -4.05 12.94 -3.50
N THR A 83 -3.45 11.79 -3.15
CA THR A 83 -4.16 10.51 -3.12
C THR A 83 -4.51 10.13 -1.69
N ALA A 84 -5.80 10.17 -1.37
CA ALA A 84 -6.33 9.68 -0.11
C ALA A 84 -6.53 8.16 -0.15
N ARG A 85 -6.09 7.46 0.91
CA ARG A 85 -6.24 6.02 1.11
C ARG A 85 -7.00 5.74 2.38
N PHE A 86 -7.88 4.75 2.34
CA PHE A 86 -8.63 4.26 3.48
C PHE A 86 -8.42 2.76 3.62
N GLN A 87 -7.81 2.34 4.73
CA GLN A 87 -7.70 0.94 5.10
C GLN A 87 -8.87 0.58 6.00
N GLU A 88 -9.80 -0.20 5.48
CA GLU A 88 -10.98 -0.60 6.24
C GLU A 88 -10.58 -1.61 7.35
N CYS A 89 -11.12 -1.42 8.55
CA CYS A 89 -10.65 -2.12 9.75
C CYS A 89 -11.02 -3.61 9.81
N GLU A 90 -12.16 -4.02 9.26
CA GLU A 90 -12.66 -5.40 9.32
C GLU A 90 -11.97 -6.31 8.29
N SER A 91 -11.89 -5.85 7.05
CA SER A 91 -11.28 -6.54 5.91
C SER A 91 -9.77 -6.33 5.82
N GLY A 92 -9.25 -5.24 6.40
CA GLY A 92 -7.87 -4.80 6.21
C GLY A 92 -7.59 -4.28 4.80
N GLN A 93 -8.60 -4.21 3.93
CA GLN A 93 -8.43 -3.82 2.54
C GLN A 93 -8.21 -2.31 2.42
N ILE A 94 -7.22 -1.93 1.59
CA ILE A 94 -6.93 -0.54 1.28
C ILE A 94 -7.64 -0.16 -0.01
N ILE A 95 -8.45 0.89 0.05
CA ILE A 95 -9.15 1.48 -1.08
C ILE A 95 -8.85 2.98 -1.18
N GLY A 96 -8.97 3.54 -2.38
CA GLY A 96 -8.83 4.99 -2.56
C GLY A 96 -10.06 5.71 -2.03
N VAL A 97 -9.91 6.93 -1.52
CA VAL A 97 -11.04 7.80 -1.20
C VAL A 97 -11.29 8.76 -2.36
N LEU A 98 -12.54 8.89 -2.77
CA LEU A 98 -12.95 9.84 -3.79
C LEU A 98 -12.96 11.27 -3.21
N PRO A 99 -12.38 12.27 -3.91
CA PRO A 99 -12.41 13.68 -3.50
C PRO A 99 -13.79 14.30 -3.82
N GLU A 100 -14.85 13.67 -3.34
CA GLU A 100 -16.25 14.05 -3.54
C GLU A 100 -17.00 14.08 -2.20
N GLY A 101 -18.11 14.81 -2.12
CA GLY A 101 -18.92 14.89 -0.90
C GLY A 101 -18.13 15.43 0.30
N ASP A 102 -18.33 14.80 1.46
CA ASP A 102 -17.70 15.18 2.72
C ASP A 102 -16.22 14.72 2.84
N SER A 103 -15.65 14.13 1.79
CA SER A 103 -14.22 13.77 1.77
C SER A 103 -13.30 14.97 2.00
N VAL A 104 -13.70 16.18 1.57
CA VAL A 104 -12.94 17.41 1.80
C VAL A 104 -12.89 17.76 3.29
N LEU A 105 -13.98 17.54 4.02
CA LEU A 105 -14.02 17.75 5.47
C LEU A 105 -13.16 16.72 6.21
N LEU A 106 -13.18 15.47 5.76
CA LEU A 106 -12.30 14.41 6.28
C LEU A 106 -10.83 14.74 6.04
N GLU A 107 -10.47 15.16 4.82
CA GLU A 107 -9.10 15.54 4.47
C GLU A 107 -8.63 16.73 5.30
N GLN A 108 -9.46 17.77 5.43
CA GLN A 108 -9.14 18.93 6.26
C GLN A 108 -8.95 18.55 7.74
N ALA A 109 -9.84 17.71 8.29
CA ALA A 109 -9.72 17.21 9.65
C ALA A 109 -8.41 16.43 9.85
N TYR A 110 -8.03 15.62 8.85
CA TYR A 110 -6.77 14.88 8.84
C TYR A 110 -5.56 15.81 8.81
N LEU A 111 -5.52 16.76 7.88
CA LEU A 111 -4.44 17.73 7.77
C LEU A 111 -4.25 18.56 9.05
N ASN A 112 -5.34 18.91 9.73
CA ASN A 112 -5.31 19.67 10.98
C ASN A 112 -4.84 18.85 12.19
N THR A 113 -5.00 17.53 12.16
CA THR A 113 -4.76 16.67 13.32
C THR A 113 -3.48 15.84 13.19
N ARG A 114 -3.02 15.56 11.97
CA ARG A 114 -1.85 14.69 11.73
C ARG A 114 -0.59 15.28 12.34
N SER A 115 0.17 14.43 13.02
CA SER A 115 1.49 14.80 13.58
C SER A 115 2.61 14.77 12.55
N SER A 116 2.43 14.04 11.44
CA SER A 116 3.39 13.92 10.35
C SER A 116 2.67 13.70 9.02
N ALA A 117 3.40 13.87 7.91
CA ALA A 117 2.82 13.79 6.58
C ALA A 117 2.27 12.40 6.22
N THR A 118 2.77 11.33 6.84
CA THR A 118 2.51 9.93 6.44
C THR A 118 1.78 9.12 7.50
N VAL A 119 1.32 9.73 8.59
CA VAL A 119 0.66 8.98 9.68
C VAL A 119 -0.76 8.59 9.28
N ALA A 120 -1.10 7.32 9.46
CA ALA A 120 -2.48 6.84 9.27
C ALA A 120 -3.28 7.11 10.55
N MET A 121 -4.52 7.57 10.41
CA MET A 121 -5.38 7.98 11.52
C MET A 121 -6.76 7.31 11.42
N LEU A 122 -7.31 6.91 12.56
CA LEU A 122 -8.61 6.26 12.63
C LEU A 122 -9.72 7.24 12.27
N ALA A 123 -10.43 6.95 11.19
CA ALA A 123 -11.56 7.73 10.70
C ALA A 123 -12.84 6.88 10.75
N GLU A 124 -13.93 7.55 11.11
CA GLU A 124 -15.29 7.04 10.95
C GLU A 124 -16.02 7.90 9.92
N VAL A 125 -16.59 7.24 8.92
CA VAL A 125 -17.29 7.89 7.82
C VAL A 125 -18.55 7.10 7.47
N GLN A 126 -19.53 7.78 6.88
CA GLN A 126 -20.63 7.13 6.19
C GLN A 126 -20.47 7.35 4.70
N GLY A 127 -20.72 6.29 3.94
CA GLY A 127 -20.52 6.33 2.50
C GLY A 127 -20.68 4.97 1.84
N ARG A 128 -20.29 4.90 0.58
CA ARG A 128 -20.46 3.71 -0.26
C ARG A 128 -19.16 3.36 -0.95
N VAL A 129 -18.91 2.06 -1.07
CA VAL A 129 -17.82 1.54 -1.90
C VAL A 129 -18.32 1.47 -3.33
N VAL A 130 -17.62 2.12 -4.25
CA VAL A 130 -17.97 2.16 -5.67
C VAL A 130 -16.83 1.62 -6.52
N GLU A 131 -17.17 1.02 -7.66
CA GLU A 131 -16.17 0.66 -8.68
C GLU A 131 -15.88 1.86 -9.56
N ARG A 132 -14.60 2.09 -9.85
CA ARG A 132 -14.15 3.09 -10.82
C ARG A 132 -13.05 2.53 -11.70
N ALA A 133 -12.87 3.11 -12.88
CA ALA A 133 -11.70 2.81 -13.68
C ALA A 133 -10.43 3.18 -12.91
N VAL A 134 -9.37 2.38 -13.09
CA VAL A 134 -8.05 2.70 -12.51
C VAL A 134 -7.56 4.04 -13.09
N ALA A 135 -6.78 4.80 -12.32
CA ALA A 135 -6.25 6.10 -12.76
C ALA A 135 -5.34 6.01 -14.00
N ASP A 136 -4.68 4.87 -14.22
CA ASP A 136 -3.87 4.64 -15.42
C ASP A 136 -4.78 4.52 -16.67
N PRO A 137 -4.65 5.42 -17.66
CA PRO A 137 -5.51 5.45 -18.84
C PRO A 137 -5.39 4.20 -19.72
N VAL A 138 -4.24 3.52 -19.70
CA VAL A 138 -4.03 2.26 -20.46
C VAL A 138 -4.81 1.14 -19.78
N LEU A 139 -4.69 1.01 -18.46
CA LEU A 139 -5.41 0.00 -17.69
C LEU A 139 -6.93 0.26 -17.67
N ALA A 140 -7.34 1.53 -17.63
CA ALA A 140 -8.73 1.92 -17.75
C ALA A 140 -9.34 1.47 -19.09
N ARG A 141 -8.61 1.62 -20.21
CA ARG A 141 -9.05 1.14 -21.53
C ARG A 141 -9.15 -0.38 -21.60
N GLN A 142 -8.36 -1.10 -20.81
CA GLN A 142 -8.44 -2.55 -20.66
C GLN A 142 -9.60 -3.00 -19.76
N GLY A 143 -10.45 -2.07 -19.31
CA GLY A 143 -11.59 -2.37 -18.44
C GLY A 143 -11.19 -2.68 -16.99
N ARG A 144 -9.96 -2.38 -16.59
CA ARG A 144 -9.52 -2.62 -15.22
C ARG A 144 -10.20 -1.61 -14.29
N LYS A 145 -10.84 -2.14 -13.26
CA LYS A 145 -11.54 -1.37 -12.23
C LYS A 145 -10.83 -1.49 -10.89
N MET A 146 -11.06 -0.51 -10.04
CA MET A 146 -10.66 -0.49 -8.64
C MET A 146 -11.83 -0.03 -7.76
N LEU A 147 -11.83 -0.48 -6.51
CA LEU A 147 -12.77 0.00 -5.52
C LEU A 147 -12.29 1.34 -4.95
N ALA A 148 -13.25 2.22 -4.68
CA ALA A 148 -13.01 3.47 -3.96
C ALA A 148 -14.17 3.77 -3.02
N LEU A 149 -13.86 4.48 -1.93
CA LEU A 149 -14.83 4.95 -0.97
C LEU A 149 -15.33 6.33 -1.40
N ARG A 150 -16.63 6.45 -1.66
CA ARG A 150 -17.31 7.75 -1.72
C ARG A 150 -17.79 8.11 -0.32
N VAL A 151 -17.17 9.13 0.28
CA VAL A 151 -17.57 9.64 1.60
C VAL A 151 -18.77 10.56 1.41
N GLU A 152 -19.92 10.14 1.92
CA GLU A 152 -21.15 10.93 1.87
C GLU A 152 -21.30 11.79 3.11
N ARG A 153 -20.82 11.30 4.27
CA ARG A 153 -20.82 12.06 5.51
C ARG A 153 -19.59 11.76 6.36
N PHE A 154 -18.89 12.80 6.78
CA PHE A 154 -17.83 12.68 7.79
C PHE A 154 -18.44 12.52 9.19
N VAL A 155 -17.97 11.53 9.97
CA VAL A 155 -18.48 11.28 11.32
C VAL A 155 -17.46 11.71 12.37
N ALA A 156 -16.25 11.15 12.33
CA ALA A 156 -15.20 11.44 13.31
C ALA A 156 -13.81 11.11 12.79
N LEU A 157 -12.80 11.76 13.37
CA LEU A 157 -11.39 11.44 13.19
C LEU A 157 -10.71 11.36 14.56
N SER A 158 -9.84 10.37 14.73
CA SER A 158 -9.04 10.13 15.93
C SER A 158 -7.58 9.97 15.55
N SER A 159 -6.67 10.47 16.39
CA SER A 159 -5.22 10.33 16.23
C SER A 159 -4.68 8.91 16.44
N GLN A 160 -5.57 7.96 16.73
CA GLN A 160 -5.22 6.54 16.83
C GLN A 160 -4.78 6.00 15.47
N ALA A 161 -3.64 5.33 15.45
CA ALA A 161 -3.09 4.68 14.25
C ALA A 161 -3.44 3.17 14.19
N ALA A 162 -4.48 2.74 14.89
CA ALA A 162 -4.86 1.34 14.98
C ALA A 162 -6.38 1.15 14.99
N CYS A 163 -6.83 0.11 14.29
CA CYS A 163 -8.21 -0.38 14.35
C CYS A 163 -8.45 -1.13 15.66
N ARG A 164 -9.49 -0.74 16.41
CA ARG A 164 -9.87 -1.42 17.66
C ARG A 164 -10.50 -2.80 17.43
N ASN A 165 -10.99 -3.06 16.21
CA ASN A 165 -11.80 -4.23 15.88
C ASN A 165 -11.05 -5.34 15.13
N ALA A 166 -9.73 -5.47 15.30
CA ALA A 166 -9.07 -6.72 14.98
C ALA A 166 -9.47 -7.74 16.06
N LYS A 167 -10.63 -8.41 15.87
CA LYS A 167 -11.22 -9.42 16.79
C LYS A 167 -10.29 -9.82 17.94
N ALA A 168 -10.42 -9.12 19.07
CA ALA A 168 -9.91 -9.61 20.32
C ALA A 168 -10.80 -10.78 20.73
N ASN A 169 -10.48 -11.98 20.22
CA ASN A 169 -10.94 -13.22 20.84
C ASN A 169 -10.22 -13.30 22.20
N TRP A 170 -10.86 -12.84 23.26
CA TRP A 170 -10.58 -13.24 24.63
C TRP A 170 -11.68 -14.21 25.09
#